data_AF-A0A090QYK7-F1
#
_entry.id   AF-A0A090QYK7-F1
#
_cell.length_a   1.000
_cell.length_b   1.000
_cell.length_c   1.000
_cell.angle_alpha   90.00
_cell.angle_beta   90.00
_cell.angle_gamma   90.00
#
_symmetry.space_group_name_H-M   'P 1'
#
loop_
_entity.id
_entity.type
_entity.pdbx_description
1 polymer ?
#
loop_
_entity_poly.entity_id
_entity_poly.type
_entity_poly.pdbx_seq_one_letter_code
_entity_poly.pdbx_strand_id
1 'polypeptide(L)'
;MDTVLTNVNMVALTPEHGYQIVSRAHIGVAQGRIVFADNGSLPACHGHPEIIDCQGALVTPGLIDCHTHLIHAGSRAEEFEMRMKGATYADIAANGGGILSTVLATRAASEETLYSLANQRLDGLRQEGVTTVEIKSGYGLTLDDELKMLRVARRLGEQVDINVSTTLLAAHALPPEFAHNTDGILRTSVKTSFQRPHKNSSRMR
;
A
#
# COMPACT_ATOMS: atom_id res chain seq x y z
N MET A 1 -11.00 -22.91 -16.72
CA MET A 1 -9.87 -21.96 -16.68
C MET A 1 -10.32 -20.74 -17.45
N ASP A 2 -9.95 -19.56 -17.00
CA ASP A 2 -10.41 -18.30 -17.58
C ASP A 2 -9.32 -17.71 -18.48
N THR A 3 -8.07 -17.73 -18.02
CA THR A 3 -6.90 -17.23 -18.75
C THR A 3 -5.73 -18.21 -18.62
N VAL A 4 -4.94 -18.35 -19.69
CA VAL A 4 -3.70 -19.13 -19.71
C VAL A 4 -2.58 -18.27 -20.31
N LEU A 5 -1.55 -18.01 -19.51
CA LEU A 5 -0.28 -17.45 -20.00
C LEU A 5 0.59 -18.60 -20.50
N THR A 6 1.10 -18.48 -21.72
CA THR A 6 1.94 -19.51 -22.35
C THR A 6 3.30 -18.94 -22.71
N ASN A 7 4.30 -19.83 -22.80
CA ASN A 7 5.65 -19.45 -23.22
C ASN A 7 6.24 -18.35 -22.32
N VAL A 8 6.16 -18.53 -21.00
CA VAL A 8 6.76 -17.62 -20.02
C VAL A 8 8.10 -18.17 -19.51
N ASN A 9 9.02 -17.28 -19.17
CA ASN A 9 10.12 -17.58 -18.27
C ASN A 9 9.63 -17.26 -16.86
N MET A 10 9.25 -18.27 -16.08
CA MET A 10 8.60 -18.05 -14.77
C MET A 10 9.62 -18.09 -13.65
N VAL A 11 9.53 -17.15 -12.70
CA VAL A 11 10.21 -17.24 -11.39
C VAL A 11 9.14 -17.33 -10.31
N ALA A 12 8.92 -18.53 -9.78
CA ALA A 12 7.79 -18.79 -8.89
C ALA A 12 7.98 -18.25 -7.46
N LEU A 13 9.23 -18.00 -7.04
CA LEU A 13 9.57 -17.56 -5.67
C LEU A 13 9.02 -18.47 -4.56
N THR A 14 8.87 -19.77 -4.85
CA THR A 14 8.51 -20.77 -3.81
C THR A 14 9.75 -21.17 -3.00
N PRO A 15 9.60 -21.67 -1.77
CA PRO A 15 10.73 -22.12 -0.95
C PRO A 15 11.64 -23.13 -1.65
N GLU A 16 11.08 -23.97 -2.53
CA GLU A 16 11.79 -25.02 -3.26
C GLU A 16 12.62 -24.47 -4.43
N HIS A 17 12.12 -23.44 -5.12
CA HIS A 17 12.72 -22.93 -6.35
C HIS A 17 13.50 -21.62 -6.15
N GLY A 18 13.19 -20.84 -5.11
CA GLY A 18 13.77 -19.50 -4.90
C GLY A 18 13.65 -18.64 -6.16
N TYR A 19 14.78 -18.12 -6.64
CA TYR A 19 14.86 -17.27 -7.84
C TYR A 19 15.11 -18.04 -9.15
N GLN A 20 15.02 -19.38 -9.14
CA GLN A 20 15.26 -20.17 -10.34
C GLN A 20 14.24 -19.86 -11.43
N ILE A 21 14.73 -19.78 -12.67
CA ILE A 21 13.90 -19.57 -13.86
C ILE A 21 13.42 -20.94 -14.36
N VAL A 22 12.11 -21.12 -14.40
CA VAL A 22 11.45 -22.23 -15.10
C VAL A 22 11.14 -21.76 -16.52
N SER A 23 11.95 -22.22 -17.48
CA SER A 23 11.81 -21.83 -18.88
C SER A 23 10.62 -22.52 -19.55
N ARG A 24 10.00 -21.82 -20.50
CA ARG A 24 8.87 -22.31 -21.32
C ARG A 24 7.71 -22.83 -20.45
N ALA A 25 7.46 -22.13 -19.35
CA ALA A 25 6.36 -22.44 -18.46
C ALA A 25 5.03 -21.91 -18.99
N HIS A 26 3.98 -22.37 -18.34
CA HIS A 26 2.59 -22.06 -18.58
C HIS A 26 1.91 -21.76 -17.24
N ILE A 27 1.09 -20.70 -17.19
CA ILE A 27 0.37 -20.31 -15.97
C ILE A 27 -1.12 -20.29 -16.28
N GLY A 28 -1.89 -21.15 -15.62
CA GLY A 28 -3.34 -21.21 -15.73
C GLY A 28 -4.02 -20.48 -14.57
N VAL A 29 -4.96 -19.60 -14.90
CA VAL A 29 -5.75 -18.82 -13.93
C VAL A 29 -7.22 -19.20 -14.04
N ALA A 30 -7.88 -19.39 -12.89
CA ALA A 30 -9.33 -19.55 -12.80
C ALA A 30 -9.85 -18.83 -11.55
N GLN A 31 -10.91 -18.05 -11.69
CA GLN A 31 -11.56 -17.31 -10.61
C GLN A 31 -10.58 -16.46 -9.79
N GLY A 32 -9.66 -15.77 -10.49
CA GLY A 32 -8.63 -14.92 -9.87
C GLY A 32 -7.54 -15.67 -9.10
N ARG A 33 -7.41 -17.00 -9.29
CA ARG A 33 -6.38 -17.83 -8.64
C ARG A 33 -5.55 -18.58 -9.67
N ILE A 34 -4.27 -18.75 -9.38
CA ILE A 34 -3.40 -19.66 -10.12
C ILE A 34 -3.84 -21.09 -9.79
N VAL A 35 -4.25 -21.84 -10.81
CA VAL A 35 -4.64 -23.26 -10.69
C VAL A 35 -3.57 -24.21 -11.23
N PHE A 36 -2.61 -23.67 -11.98
CA PHE A 36 -1.55 -24.40 -12.64
C PHE A 36 -0.38 -23.47 -12.97
N ALA A 37 0.86 -23.90 -12.75
CA ALA A 37 2.07 -23.13 -13.04
C ALA A 37 3.29 -24.06 -13.17
N ASP A 38 3.54 -24.60 -14.36
CA ASP A 38 4.70 -25.47 -14.63
C ASP A 38 5.13 -25.43 -16.11
N ASN A 39 6.17 -26.20 -16.47
CA ASN A 39 6.69 -26.34 -17.85
C ASN A 39 6.27 -27.64 -18.55
N GLY A 40 5.26 -28.32 -18.01
CA GLY A 40 4.68 -29.54 -18.56
C GLY A 40 3.66 -29.25 -19.66
N SER A 41 2.94 -30.31 -20.04
CA SER A 41 1.82 -30.16 -20.97
C SER A 41 0.67 -29.41 -20.30
N LEU A 42 0.06 -28.48 -21.03
CA LEU A 42 -1.14 -27.80 -20.57
C LEU A 42 -2.22 -28.84 -20.20
N PRO A 43 -2.78 -28.81 -18.97
CA PRO A 43 -3.83 -29.72 -18.58
C PRO A 43 -5.05 -29.53 -19.49
N ALA A 44 -5.78 -30.62 -19.73
CA ALA A 44 -7.05 -30.56 -20.45
C ALA A 44 -8.00 -29.60 -19.70
N CYS A 45 -8.26 -28.45 -20.30
CA CYS A 45 -9.12 -27.44 -19.73
C CYS A 45 -10.54 -27.62 -20.28
N HIS A 46 -11.53 -27.66 -19.38
CA HIS A 46 -12.93 -27.52 -19.78
C HIS A 46 -13.21 -26.04 -20.07
N GLY A 47 -13.72 -25.74 -21.26
CA GLY A 47 -14.02 -24.39 -21.75
C GLY A 47 -13.03 -23.87 -22.81
N HIS A 48 -13.19 -22.60 -23.19
CA HIS A 48 -12.29 -21.87 -24.10
C HIS A 48 -11.60 -20.73 -23.33
N PRO A 49 -10.48 -20.99 -22.64
CA PRO A 49 -9.76 -19.94 -21.92
C PRO A 49 -9.18 -18.92 -22.90
N GLU A 50 -9.02 -17.68 -22.45
CA GLU A 50 -8.17 -16.72 -23.14
C GLU A 50 -6.71 -17.18 -23.09
N ILE A 51 -6.06 -17.30 -24.24
CA ILE A 51 -4.66 -17.72 -24.33
C ILE A 51 -3.81 -16.51 -24.68
N ILE A 52 -2.82 -16.23 -23.84
CA ILE A 52 -1.86 -15.14 -24.02
C ILE A 52 -0.48 -15.77 -24.21
N ASP A 53 0.10 -15.64 -25.41
CA ASP A 53 1.50 -15.99 -25.65
C ASP A 53 2.41 -14.85 -25.17
N CYS A 54 3.20 -15.13 -24.14
CA CYS A 54 4.09 -14.16 -23.53
C CYS A 54 5.47 -14.08 -24.22
N GLN A 55 5.69 -14.82 -25.30
CA GLN A 55 6.88 -14.72 -26.16
C GLN A 55 8.22 -14.84 -25.43
N GLY A 56 8.27 -15.65 -24.36
CA GLY A 56 9.46 -15.83 -23.53
C GLY A 56 9.68 -14.70 -22.51
N ALA A 57 8.70 -13.83 -22.26
CA ALA A 57 8.82 -12.80 -21.23
C ALA A 57 9.04 -13.41 -19.84
N LEU A 58 9.80 -12.71 -19.01
CA LEU A 58 9.96 -13.06 -17.59
C LEU A 58 8.67 -12.72 -16.84
N VAL A 59 8.15 -13.68 -16.08
CA VAL A 59 6.97 -13.51 -15.23
C VAL A 59 7.33 -13.84 -13.79
N THR A 60 7.01 -12.92 -12.88
CA THR A 60 7.18 -13.06 -11.43
C THR A 60 5.83 -12.88 -10.74
N PRO A 61 5.70 -13.30 -9.47
CA PRO A 61 4.64 -12.78 -8.60
C PRO A 61 4.63 -11.25 -8.61
N GLY A 62 3.45 -10.67 -8.43
CA GLY A 62 3.33 -9.24 -8.25
C GLY A 62 4.09 -8.78 -6.99
N LEU A 63 4.67 -7.59 -7.05
CA LEU A 63 5.48 -7.07 -5.95
C LEU A 63 4.59 -6.69 -4.76
N ILE A 64 5.18 -6.77 -3.57
CA ILE A 64 4.55 -6.42 -2.30
C ILE A 64 5.39 -5.36 -1.61
N ASP A 65 4.82 -4.16 -1.41
CA ASP A 65 5.42 -3.15 -0.54
C ASP A 65 4.73 -3.20 0.83
N CYS A 66 5.42 -3.76 1.81
CA CYS A 66 4.86 -4.04 3.13
C CYS A 66 5.00 -2.89 4.14
N HIS A 67 5.51 -1.73 3.72
CA HIS A 67 5.72 -0.62 4.66
C HIS A 67 5.67 0.75 3.96
N THR A 68 4.49 1.37 3.93
CA THR A 68 4.35 2.72 3.38
C THR A 68 3.62 3.69 4.30
N HIS A 69 3.97 4.97 4.18
CA HIS A 69 3.19 6.09 4.70
C HIS A 69 2.61 6.89 3.53
N LEU A 70 1.96 6.19 2.59
CA LEU A 70 1.53 6.75 1.30
C LEU A 70 0.57 7.93 1.42
N ILE A 71 -0.26 7.94 2.47
CA ILE A 71 -1.28 8.96 2.72
C ILE A 71 -0.68 10.07 3.57
N HIS A 72 -0.45 11.22 2.94
CA HIS A 72 -0.07 12.46 3.61
C HIS A 72 -0.30 13.65 2.68
N ALA A 73 -0.50 14.83 3.27
CA ALA A 73 -0.52 16.10 2.55
C ALA A 73 0.76 16.91 2.82
N GLY A 74 0.91 18.01 2.07
CA GLY A 74 2.13 18.82 2.10
C GLY A 74 3.34 18.14 1.47
N SER A 75 4.47 18.82 1.55
CA SER A 75 5.77 18.33 1.07
C SER A 75 6.86 18.77 2.04
N ARG A 76 7.92 17.97 2.16
CA ARG A 76 9.12 18.28 2.95
C ARG A 76 10.31 18.64 2.06
N ALA A 77 10.07 19.02 0.81
CA ALA A 77 11.11 19.42 -0.13
C ALA A 77 11.89 20.66 0.35
N GLU A 78 11.22 21.63 0.96
CA GLU A 78 11.88 22.82 1.54
C GLU A 78 12.78 22.44 2.72
N GLU A 79 12.33 21.52 3.58
CA GLU A 79 13.17 20.97 4.65
C GLU A 79 14.40 20.25 4.08
N PHE A 80 14.22 19.48 3.00
CA PHE A 80 15.33 18.84 2.31
C PHE A 80 16.33 19.88 1.77
N GLU A 81 15.86 20.98 1.19
CA GLU A 81 16.71 22.08 0.74
C GLU A 81 17.47 22.74 1.90
N MET A 82 16.81 22.98 3.04
CA MET A 82 17.47 23.54 4.23
C MET A 82 18.60 22.62 4.72
N ARG A 83 18.38 21.31 4.74
CA ARG A 83 19.43 20.32 5.11
C ARG A 83 20.61 20.38 4.16
N MET A 84 20.36 20.49 2.85
CA MET A 84 21.41 20.64 1.83
C MET A 84 22.23 21.92 2.02
N LYS A 85 21.63 22.97 2.59
CA LYS A 85 22.31 24.23 2.96
C LYS A 85 22.99 24.19 4.34
N GLY A 86 22.97 23.05 5.02
CA GLY A 86 23.65 22.83 6.31
C GLY A 86 22.81 23.14 7.56
N ALA A 87 21.49 23.34 7.44
CA ALA A 87 20.63 23.54 8.60
C ALA A 87 20.59 22.29 9.49
N THR A 88 20.62 22.48 10.81
CA THR A 88 20.50 21.38 11.76
C THR A 88 19.02 20.95 11.91
N TYR A 89 18.80 19.77 12.48
CA TYR A 89 17.45 19.33 12.84
C TYR A 89 16.72 20.31 13.77
N ALA A 90 17.46 20.95 14.69
CA ALA A 90 16.90 21.94 15.60
C ALA A 90 16.44 23.19 14.85
N ASP A 91 17.23 23.67 13.89
CA ASP A 91 16.87 24.83 13.04
C ASP A 91 15.62 24.54 12.22
N ILE A 92 15.54 23.35 11.64
CA ILE A 92 14.37 22.90 10.86
C ILE A 92 13.13 22.81 11.74
N ALA A 93 13.25 22.22 12.93
CA ALA A 93 12.14 22.11 13.87
C ALA A 93 11.66 23.50 14.35
N ALA A 94 12.59 24.42 14.63
CA ALA A 94 12.29 25.79 15.03
C ALA A 94 11.55 26.57 13.91
N ASN A 95 11.76 26.21 12.65
CA ASN A 95 11.06 26.76 11.50
C ASN A 95 9.78 25.98 11.12
N GLY A 96 9.27 25.13 12.02
CA GLY A 96 8.02 24.40 11.80
C GLY A 96 8.13 23.19 10.87
N GLY A 97 9.34 22.70 10.59
CA GLY A 97 9.60 21.49 9.80
C GLY A 97 9.42 20.18 10.60
N GLY A 98 9.94 19.08 10.06
CA GLY A 98 9.87 17.77 10.71
C GLY A 98 8.51 17.07 10.54
N ILE A 99 8.24 16.06 11.37
CA ILE A 99 7.00 15.28 11.27
C ILE A 99 5.74 16.13 11.53
N LEU A 100 5.84 17.13 12.41
CA LEU A 100 4.70 17.98 12.76
C LEU A 100 4.20 18.80 11.57
N SER A 101 5.08 19.20 10.64
CA SER A 101 4.66 19.90 9.41
C SER A 101 3.71 19.02 8.57
N THR A 102 4.05 17.73 8.46
CA THR A 102 3.24 16.75 7.72
C THR A 102 1.94 16.43 8.47
N VAL A 103 1.99 16.36 9.80
CA VAL A 103 0.79 16.19 10.64
C VAL A 103 -0.18 17.35 10.42
N LEU A 104 0.29 18.59 10.53
CA LEU A 104 -0.55 19.78 10.35
C LEU A 104 -1.16 19.84 8.95
N ALA A 105 -0.36 19.60 7.91
CA ALA A 105 -0.85 19.56 6.53
C ALA A 105 -1.90 18.45 6.33
N THR A 106 -1.68 17.25 6.90
CA THR A 106 -2.59 16.11 6.78
C THR A 106 -3.89 16.30 7.56
N ARG A 107 -3.84 16.94 8.73
CA ARG A 107 -5.04 17.35 9.48
C ARG A 107 -5.88 18.35 8.69
N ALA A 108 -5.24 19.38 8.12
CA ALA A 108 -5.90 20.43 7.36
C ALA A 108 -6.48 19.94 6.02
N ALA A 109 -5.92 18.88 5.43
CA ALA A 109 -6.40 18.32 4.18
C ALA A 109 -7.74 17.58 4.35
N SER A 110 -8.60 17.75 3.34
CA SER A 110 -9.85 16.98 3.22
C SER A 110 -9.57 15.51 2.88
N GLU A 111 -10.55 14.64 3.13
CA GLU A 111 -10.47 13.22 2.76
C GLU A 111 -10.26 13.03 1.24
N GLU A 112 -10.96 13.81 0.40
CA GLU A 112 -10.79 13.79 -1.07
C GLU A 112 -9.40 14.26 -1.52
N THR A 113 -8.87 15.30 -0.87
CA THR A 113 -7.51 15.79 -1.16
C THR A 113 -6.49 14.70 -0.86
N LEU A 114 -6.61 14.04 0.30
CA LEU A 114 -5.72 12.95 0.69
C LEU A 114 -5.85 11.75 -0.26
N TYR A 115 -7.06 11.40 -0.67
CA TYR A 115 -7.31 10.35 -1.66
C TYR A 115 -6.61 10.66 -2.98
N SER A 116 -6.81 11.86 -3.52
CA SER A 116 -6.23 12.25 -4.81
C SER A 116 -4.69 12.22 -4.79
N LEU A 117 -4.09 12.76 -3.73
CA LEU A 117 -2.62 12.76 -3.55
C LEU A 117 -2.07 11.35 -3.38
N ALA A 118 -2.72 10.50 -2.58
CA ALA A 118 -2.29 9.13 -2.36
C ALA A 118 -2.48 8.27 -3.61
N ASN A 119 -3.56 8.47 -4.37
CA ASN A 119 -3.82 7.75 -5.61
C ASN A 119 -2.72 7.99 -6.65
N GLN A 120 -2.28 9.24 -6.81
CA GLN A 120 -1.17 9.57 -7.72
C GLN A 120 0.11 8.82 -7.34
N ARG A 121 0.41 8.68 -6.05
CA ARG A 121 1.58 7.93 -5.57
C ARG A 121 1.40 6.42 -5.77
N LEU A 122 0.18 5.93 -5.53
CA LEU A 122 -0.17 4.52 -5.74
C LEU A 122 -0.02 4.10 -7.19
N ASP A 123 -0.39 4.98 -8.13
CA ASP A 123 -0.22 4.73 -9.57
C ASP A 123 1.26 4.54 -9.94
N GLY A 124 2.19 5.24 -9.26
CA GLY A 124 3.63 5.00 -9.41
C GLY A 124 4.03 3.58 -8.99
N LEU A 125 3.59 3.13 -7.81
CA LEU A 125 3.85 1.77 -7.32
C LEU A 125 3.26 0.71 -8.25
N ARG A 126 2.05 0.95 -8.78
CA ARG A 126 1.39 0.05 -9.73
C ARG A 126 2.19 -0.09 -11.03
N GLN A 127 2.73 1.01 -11.55
CA GLN A 127 3.59 0.99 -12.74
C GLN A 127 4.90 0.22 -12.53
N GLU A 128 5.40 0.14 -11.30
CA GLU A 128 6.56 -0.66 -10.92
C GLU A 128 6.23 -2.15 -10.68
N GLY A 129 4.95 -2.54 -10.77
CA GLY A 129 4.50 -3.93 -10.62
C GLY A 129 4.05 -4.30 -9.20
N VAL A 130 3.84 -3.31 -8.32
CA VAL A 130 3.25 -3.54 -6.99
C VAL A 130 1.78 -3.90 -7.13
N THR A 131 1.42 -5.07 -6.61
CA THR A 131 0.04 -5.60 -6.59
C THR A 131 -0.54 -5.65 -5.18
N THR A 132 0.31 -5.52 -4.15
CA THR A 132 -0.10 -5.44 -2.75
C THR A 132 0.71 -4.37 -2.03
N VAL A 133 0.04 -3.47 -1.35
CA VAL A 133 0.67 -2.42 -0.55
C VAL A 133 0.10 -2.37 0.86
N GLU A 134 0.96 -2.16 1.84
CA GLU A 134 0.54 -1.81 3.19
C GLU A 134 0.61 -0.29 3.37
N ILE A 135 -0.49 0.30 3.85
CA ILE A 135 -0.63 1.74 4.05
C ILE A 135 -0.92 2.01 5.53
N LYS A 136 -0.03 2.80 6.15
CA LYS A 136 -0.16 3.23 7.54
C LYS A 136 -0.88 4.57 7.66
N SER A 137 -1.55 4.76 8.79
CA SER A 137 -1.92 6.09 9.28
C SER A 137 -0.71 6.77 9.97
N GLY A 138 -0.91 7.59 11.01
CA GLY A 138 0.18 8.15 11.82
C GLY A 138 0.59 9.58 11.49
N TYR A 139 -0.08 10.25 10.54
CA TYR A 139 0.04 11.70 10.36
C TYR A 139 -1.22 12.45 10.82
N GLY A 140 -2.15 11.76 11.51
CA GLY A 140 -3.29 12.39 12.15
C GLY A 140 -2.99 12.75 13.60
N LEU A 141 -2.49 11.78 14.39
CA LEU A 141 -2.25 11.92 15.84
C LEU A 141 -3.48 12.41 16.65
N THR A 142 -4.67 12.32 16.06
CA THR A 142 -5.99 12.48 16.69
C THR A 142 -6.86 11.31 16.23
N LEU A 143 -7.92 10.99 16.97
CA LEU A 143 -8.84 9.92 16.58
C LEU A 143 -9.42 10.15 15.18
N ASP A 144 -9.97 11.34 14.93
CA ASP A 144 -10.70 11.64 13.69
C ASP A 144 -9.78 11.64 12.47
N ASP A 145 -8.58 12.20 12.60
CA ASP A 145 -7.62 12.25 11.49
C ASP A 145 -6.98 10.89 11.21
N GLU A 146 -6.72 10.07 12.24
CA GLU A 146 -6.24 8.71 12.03
C GLU A 146 -7.30 7.87 11.31
N LEU A 147 -8.57 7.97 11.70
CA LEU A 147 -9.66 7.29 11.01
C LEU A 147 -9.88 7.83 9.60
N LYS A 148 -9.69 9.14 9.36
CA LYS A 148 -9.71 9.75 8.02
C LYS A 148 -8.67 9.10 7.10
N MET A 149 -7.43 8.97 7.56
CA MET A 149 -6.39 8.29 6.79
C MET A 149 -6.73 6.83 6.50
N LEU A 150 -7.25 6.09 7.49
CA LEU A 150 -7.65 4.68 7.29
C LEU A 150 -8.83 4.53 6.34
N ARG A 151 -9.79 5.46 6.31
CA ARG A 151 -10.88 5.47 5.31
C ARG A 151 -10.34 5.70 3.90
N VAL A 152 -9.42 6.64 3.73
CA VAL A 152 -8.73 6.86 2.44
C VAL A 152 -8.01 5.60 1.99
N ALA A 153 -7.25 4.94 2.88
CA ALA A 153 -6.54 3.71 2.55
C ALA A 153 -7.50 2.59 2.10
N ARG A 154 -8.65 2.44 2.77
CA ARG A 154 -9.66 1.45 2.37
C ARG A 154 -10.29 1.78 1.03
N ARG A 155 -10.61 3.05 0.77
CA ARG A 155 -11.16 3.49 -0.52
C ARG A 155 -10.18 3.27 -1.67
N LEU A 156 -8.87 3.44 -1.44
CA LEU A 156 -7.85 3.06 -2.43
C LEU A 156 -7.87 1.55 -2.72
N GLY A 157 -8.06 0.73 -1.68
CA GLY A 157 -8.19 -0.73 -1.81
C GLY A 157 -9.50 -1.24 -2.43
N GLU A 158 -10.44 -0.36 -2.77
CA GLU A 158 -11.63 -0.72 -3.56
C GLU A 158 -11.33 -0.77 -5.07
N GLN A 159 -10.14 -0.34 -5.49
CA GLN A 159 -9.66 -0.50 -6.86
C GLN A 159 -9.42 -1.98 -7.21
N VAL A 160 -9.67 -2.34 -8.47
CA VAL A 160 -9.75 -3.75 -8.91
C VAL A 160 -8.39 -4.44 -8.96
N ASP A 161 -7.30 -3.70 -9.11
CA ASP A 161 -5.98 -4.24 -9.46
C ASP A 161 -4.91 -4.06 -8.38
N ILE A 162 -5.28 -3.67 -7.16
CA ILE A 162 -4.35 -3.55 -6.05
C ILE A 162 -4.97 -3.99 -4.72
N ASN A 163 -4.21 -4.78 -3.97
CA ASN A 163 -4.57 -5.15 -2.60
C ASN A 163 -4.00 -4.12 -1.62
N VAL A 164 -4.83 -3.61 -0.72
CA VAL A 164 -4.39 -2.70 0.34
C VAL A 164 -4.57 -3.34 1.71
N SER A 165 -3.48 -3.42 2.47
CA SER A 165 -3.50 -3.70 3.90
C SER A 165 -3.39 -2.39 4.68
N THR A 166 -4.19 -2.21 5.74
CA THR A 166 -4.17 -0.98 6.54
C THR A 166 -3.58 -1.23 7.92
N THR A 167 -2.68 -0.36 8.34
CA THR A 167 -2.08 -0.38 9.68
C THR A 167 -2.38 0.92 10.42
N LEU A 168 -2.97 0.80 11.61
CA LEU A 168 -3.12 1.94 12.51
C LEU A 168 -1.78 2.24 13.19
N LEU A 169 -1.29 3.47 13.01
CA LEU A 169 -0.06 3.97 13.62
C LEU A 169 -0.30 5.27 14.39
N ALA A 170 -1.33 5.32 15.23
CA ALA A 170 -1.62 6.52 16.02
C ALA A 170 -0.50 6.92 17.01
N ALA A 171 0.38 5.98 17.37
CA ALA A 171 1.56 6.22 18.19
C ALA A 171 2.83 6.51 17.37
N HIS A 172 2.71 7.24 16.25
CA HIS A 172 3.83 7.55 15.36
C HIS A 172 4.79 8.60 15.94
N ALA A 173 4.23 9.61 16.61
CA ALA A 173 4.96 10.68 17.28
C ALA A 173 4.13 11.26 18.42
N LEU A 174 4.77 12.01 19.31
CA LEU A 174 4.09 12.76 20.36
C LEU A 174 3.59 14.09 19.79
N PRO A 175 2.28 14.32 19.65
CA PRO A 175 1.78 15.59 19.15
C PRO A 175 1.88 16.66 20.26
N PRO A 176 1.87 17.96 19.91
CA PRO A 176 2.11 19.05 20.86
C PRO A 176 1.14 19.06 22.05
N GLU A 177 -0.10 18.65 21.84
CA GLU A 177 -1.14 18.60 22.88
C GLU A 177 -0.85 17.54 23.96
N PHE A 178 0.06 16.59 23.67
CA PHE A 178 0.51 15.55 24.59
C PHE A 178 1.98 15.68 25.01
N ALA A 179 2.62 16.85 24.80
CA ALA A 179 4.04 17.07 25.11
C ALA A 179 4.47 16.68 26.54
N HIS A 180 3.55 16.72 27.51
CA HIS A 180 3.77 16.33 28.90
C HIS A 180 2.91 15.12 29.34
N ASN A 181 2.30 14.40 28.40
CA ASN A 181 1.38 13.29 28.68
C ASN A 181 1.49 12.20 27.61
N THR A 182 2.62 11.48 27.62
CA THR A 182 2.89 10.33 26.74
C THR A 182 1.88 9.19 26.90
N ASP A 183 1.29 9.02 28.09
CA ASP A 183 0.24 8.02 28.29
C ASP A 183 -1.06 8.39 27.56
N GLY A 184 -1.31 9.67 27.36
CA GLY A 184 -2.47 10.20 26.63
C GLY A 184 -2.51 9.77 25.17
N ILE A 185 -1.36 9.76 24.48
CA ILE A 185 -1.28 9.32 23.07
C ILE A 185 -1.51 7.81 22.94
N LEU A 186 -1.02 7.01 23.91
CA LEU A 186 -1.26 5.56 23.94
C LEU A 186 -2.74 5.25 24.15
N ARG A 187 -3.41 5.93 25.08
CA ARG A 187 -4.85 5.76 25.30
C ARG A 187 -5.68 6.14 24.08
N THR A 188 -5.29 7.20 23.38
CA THR A 188 -5.95 7.60 22.13
C THR A 188 -5.75 6.54 21.05
N SER A 189 -4.53 6.03 20.90
CA SER A 189 -4.21 4.95 19.96
C SER A 189 -5.05 3.69 20.22
N VAL A 190 -5.18 3.30 21.49
CA VAL A 190 -6.02 2.17 21.90
C VAL A 190 -7.49 2.41 21.54
N LYS A 191 -8.04 3.60 21.81
CA LYS A 191 -9.42 3.94 21.44
C LYS A 191 -9.65 3.82 19.93
N THR A 192 -8.72 4.31 19.12
CA THR A 192 -8.80 4.20 17.65
C THR A 192 -8.81 2.75 17.19
N SER A 193 -8.01 1.87 17.79
CA SER A 193 -7.97 0.43 17.46
C SER A 193 -9.32 -0.27 17.65
N PHE A 194 -10.14 0.18 18.59
CA PHE A 194 -11.42 -0.47 18.95
C PHE A 194 -12.64 0.16 18.29
N GLN A 195 -12.51 1.28 17.59
CA GLN A 195 -13.61 1.83 16.80
C GLN A 195 -13.79 1.00 15.52
N ARG A 196 -14.69 0.03 15.56
CA ARG A 196 -15.14 -0.69 14.37
C ARG A 196 -15.87 0.31 13.47
N PRO A 197 -15.55 0.42 12.17
CA PRO A 197 -16.42 1.09 11.23
C PRO A 197 -17.76 0.35 11.21
N HIS A 198 -18.87 1.07 11.33
CA HIS A 198 -20.21 0.53 11.11
C HIS A 198 -20.24 -0.14 9.73
N LYS A 199 -20.45 -1.47 9.70
CA LYS A 199 -20.65 -2.20 8.46
C LYS A 199 -22.00 -1.79 7.87
N ASN A 200 -21.98 -0.95 6.85
CA ASN A 200 -23.01 -0.92 5.81
C ASN A 200 -22.36 -1.36 4.49
N SER A 201 -22.23 -2.67 4.29
CA SER A 201 -22.24 -3.22 2.93
C SER A 201 -22.78 -4.65 2.95
N SER A 202 -24.01 -4.76 2.44
CA SER A 202 -24.55 -5.99 1.90
C SER A 202 -23.74 -6.34 0.65
N ARG A 203 -22.73 -7.20 0.78
CA ARG A 203 -22.26 -7.97 -0.38
C ARG A 203 -23.33 -9.01 -0.70
N MET A 204 -24.20 -8.67 -1.66
CA MET A 204 -24.88 -9.67 -2.46
C MET A 204 -23.85 -10.40 -3.32
N ARG A 205 -24.16 -11.67 -3.55
CA ARG A 205 -23.30 -12.76 -4.01
C ARG A 205 -22.76 -12.58 -5.41
#